data_AF-A0A7C2SEA5-F1
#
_entry.id   AF-A0A7C2SEA5-F1
#
_cell.length_a   1.000
_cell.length_b   1.000
_cell.length_c   1.000
_cell.angle_alpha   90.00
_cell.angle_beta   90.00
_cell.angle_gamma   90.00
#
_symmetry.space_group_name_H-M   'P 1'
#
loop_
_entity.id
_entity.type
_entity.pdbx_description
1 polymer ?
#
loop_
_entity_poly.entity_id
_entity_poly.type
_entity_poly.pdbx_seq_one_letter_code
_entity_poly.pdbx_strand_id
1 'polypeptide(L)'
;MSEDKFLLVKGRAGLGNRILCLLSAILYARLTRRRLIVDWSDDTYSNDGSNVFSSLFRCPLSGQLDEIPATDSVRPGIWRGHLHESALNMIRLYPEASMRYPETWRAFSVDLSRLDYPEDVLVMWSYVEQVYIMRRHFKGSYQELSNLSTKAILRRILQDNLKPHSLIQERVNQFKLKRFNQKT
;
A
#
# COMPACT_ATOMS: atom_id res chain seq x y z
N MET A 1 -26.31 -5.68 6.11
CA MET A 1 -25.14 -4.81 6.37
C MET A 1 -24.03 -5.32 5.46
N SER A 2 -23.41 -4.49 4.61
CA SER A 2 -22.28 -5.01 3.84
C SER A 2 -21.14 -5.26 4.81
N GLU A 3 -20.64 -6.50 4.88
CA GLU A 3 -19.42 -6.80 5.61
C GLU A 3 -18.28 -5.94 5.04
N ASP A 4 -17.51 -5.32 5.93
CA ASP A 4 -16.39 -4.48 5.54
C ASP A 4 -15.39 -5.31 4.73
N LYS A 5 -14.98 -4.77 3.57
CA LYS A 5 -13.98 -5.38 2.69
C LYS A 5 -12.68 -4.59 2.75
N PHE A 6 -11.56 -5.27 2.73
CA PHE A 6 -10.25 -4.73 3.01
C PHE A 6 -9.28 -4.90 1.84
N LEU A 7 -8.35 -3.94 1.73
CA LEU A 7 -7.14 -4.03 0.92
C LEU A 7 -5.95 -3.91 1.88
N LEU A 8 -5.26 -5.03 2.08
CA LEU A 8 -4.07 -5.15 2.91
C LEU A 8 -2.80 -4.92 2.07
N VAL A 9 -2.05 -3.87 2.41
CA VAL A 9 -0.83 -3.48 1.70
C VAL A 9 0.40 -3.93 2.48
N LYS A 10 1.18 -4.82 1.89
CA LYS A 10 2.40 -5.36 2.51
C LYS A 10 3.64 -4.54 2.18
N GLY A 11 4.54 -4.43 3.14
CA GLY A 11 5.86 -3.82 2.97
C GLY A 11 6.84 -4.73 2.22
N ARG A 12 7.51 -4.19 1.19
CA ARG A 12 8.67 -4.85 0.56
C ARG A 12 9.59 -3.82 -0.10
N ALA A 13 10.88 -4.15 -0.17
CA ALA A 13 11.95 -3.29 -0.69
C ALA A 13 12.07 -1.95 0.07
N GLY A 14 12.69 -0.95 -0.56
CA GLY A 14 12.95 0.35 0.04
C GLY A 14 11.71 1.24 0.12
N LEU A 15 11.82 2.32 0.90
CA LEU A 15 10.72 3.24 1.19
C LEU A 15 10.06 3.82 -0.08
N GLY A 16 10.84 4.14 -1.11
CA GLY A 16 10.30 4.62 -2.39
C GLY A 16 9.37 3.61 -3.07
N ASN A 17 9.75 2.32 -3.09
CA ASN A 17 8.91 1.26 -3.65
C ASN A 17 7.62 1.10 -2.84
N ARG A 18 7.73 1.10 -1.50
CA ARG A 18 6.58 1.02 -0.59
C ARG A 18 5.60 2.17 -0.80
N ILE A 19 6.08 3.40 -0.99
CA ILE A 19 5.25 4.56 -1.29
C ILE A 19 4.55 4.39 -2.65
N LEU A 20 5.27 4.01 -3.71
CA LEU A 20 4.66 3.80 -5.03
C LEU A 20 3.55 2.74 -5.00
N CYS A 21 3.80 1.63 -4.29
CA CYS A 21 2.80 0.60 -4.03
C CYS A 21 1.59 1.16 -3.27
N LEU A 22 1.83 1.87 -2.16
CA LEU A 22 0.78 2.43 -1.33
C LEU A 22 -0.10 3.44 -2.09
N LEU A 23 0.48 4.30 -2.93
CA LEU A 23 -0.31 5.23 -3.75
C LEU A 23 -1.22 4.50 -4.73
N SER A 24 -0.76 3.39 -5.30
CA SER A 24 -1.58 2.54 -6.16
C SER A 24 -2.70 1.86 -5.36
N ALA A 25 -2.38 1.38 -4.15
CA ALA A 25 -3.35 0.76 -3.26
C ALA A 25 -4.42 1.75 -2.78
N ILE A 26 -4.06 3.00 -2.45
CA ILE A 26 -5.02 4.04 -2.09
C ILE A 26 -6.02 4.28 -3.24
N LEU A 27 -5.53 4.35 -4.48
CA LEU A 27 -6.39 4.51 -5.64
C LEU A 27 -7.33 3.31 -5.80
N TYR A 28 -6.78 2.10 -5.70
CA TYR A 28 -7.55 0.87 -5.85
C TYR A 28 -8.60 0.69 -4.75
N ALA A 29 -8.26 1.02 -3.50
CA ALA A 29 -9.18 1.03 -2.37
C ALA A 29 -10.37 1.96 -2.61
N ARG A 30 -10.12 3.15 -3.19
CA ARG A 30 -11.20 4.08 -3.60
C ARG A 30 -12.10 3.45 -4.68
N LEU A 31 -11.51 2.90 -5.74
CA LEU A 31 -12.27 2.28 -6.84
C LEU A 31 -13.14 1.11 -6.38
N THR A 32 -12.67 0.34 -5.41
CA THR A 32 -13.34 -0.86 -4.90
C THR A 32 -14.14 -0.63 -3.63
N ARG A 33 -14.11 0.60 -3.08
CA ARG A 33 -14.69 0.96 -1.77
C ARG A 33 -14.23 0.04 -0.63
N ARG A 34 -12.98 -0.40 -0.70
CA ARG A 34 -12.36 -1.22 0.36
C ARG A 34 -11.67 -0.32 1.38
N ARG A 35 -11.73 -0.72 2.65
CA ARG A 35 -10.92 -0.14 3.73
C ARG A 35 -9.45 -0.50 3.49
N LEU A 36 -8.57 0.47 3.66
CA LEU A 36 -7.15 0.29 3.42
C LEU A 36 -6.45 -0.08 4.73
N ILE A 37 -5.74 -1.20 4.76
CA ILE A 37 -4.85 -1.57 5.87
C ILE A 37 -3.43 -1.54 5.35
N VAL A 38 -2.54 -0.82 6.03
CA VAL A 38 -1.12 -0.78 5.65
C VAL A 38 -0.31 -1.53 6.69
N ASP A 39 0.25 -2.66 6.28
CA ASP A 39 1.08 -3.51 7.12
C ASP A 39 2.51 -3.59 6.58
N TRP A 40 3.38 -2.78 7.18
CA TRP A 40 4.81 -2.76 6.90
C TRP A 40 5.61 -3.44 8.03
N SER A 41 5.02 -4.42 8.70
CA SER A 41 5.69 -5.29 9.68
C SER A 41 6.75 -6.15 9.00
N ASP A 42 8.00 -5.71 9.05
CA ASP A 42 9.18 -6.43 8.59
C ASP A 42 10.47 -5.79 9.13
N ASP A 43 11.61 -6.46 8.89
CA ASP A 43 12.91 -6.07 9.45
C ASP A 43 13.66 -5.00 8.63
N THR A 44 13.06 -4.44 7.56
CA THR A 44 13.76 -3.49 6.68
C THR A 44 13.95 -2.14 7.37
N TYR A 45 12.94 -1.71 8.12
CA TYR A 45 12.91 -0.42 8.81
C TYR A 45 12.54 -0.56 10.30
N SER A 46 12.38 -1.80 10.78
CA SER A 46 12.11 -2.13 12.17
C SER A 46 13.17 -3.08 12.70
N ASN A 47 13.50 -2.96 13.99
CA ASN A 47 14.43 -3.88 14.66
C ASN A 47 13.71 -5.06 15.33
N ASP A 48 12.40 -4.95 15.54
CA ASP A 48 11.57 -5.95 16.24
C ASP A 48 10.43 -6.48 15.35
N GLY A 49 10.47 -6.17 14.05
CA GLY A 49 9.44 -6.56 13.10
C GLY A 49 8.13 -5.78 13.20
N SER A 50 8.03 -4.77 14.08
CA SER A 50 6.81 -3.96 14.22
C SER A 50 6.44 -3.18 12.95
N ASN A 51 5.15 -2.90 12.78
CA ASN A 51 4.64 -2.09 11.67
C ASN A 51 5.09 -0.62 11.80
N VAL A 52 6.02 -0.20 10.95
CA VAL A 52 6.56 1.17 10.97
C VAL A 52 5.69 2.20 10.25
N PHE A 53 4.59 1.79 9.59
CA PHE A 53 3.83 2.74 8.77
C PHE A 53 3.27 3.91 9.59
N SER A 54 2.63 3.62 10.74
CA SER A 54 1.98 4.63 11.58
C SER A 54 2.97 5.56 12.30
N SER A 55 4.21 5.12 12.52
CA SER A 55 5.28 5.94 13.09
C SER A 55 5.88 6.92 12.07
N LEU A 56 5.79 6.59 10.78
CA LEU A 56 6.35 7.38 9.68
C LEU A 56 5.30 8.29 9.02
N PHE A 57 4.07 7.81 8.85
CA PHE A 57 3.04 8.47 8.06
C PHE A 57 1.67 8.46 8.71
N ARG A 58 0.83 9.38 8.25
CA ARG A 58 -0.62 9.41 8.48
C ARG A 58 -1.31 9.31 7.13
N CYS A 59 -2.32 8.45 7.07
CA CYS A 59 -3.19 8.30 5.92
C CYS A 59 -4.66 8.29 6.34
N PRO A 60 -5.47 9.29 5.94
CA PRO A 60 -6.89 9.35 6.35
C PRO A 60 -7.73 8.15 5.91
N LEU A 61 -7.30 7.43 4.88
CA LEU A 61 -7.99 6.24 4.37
C LEU A 61 -7.58 4.94 5.07
N SER A 62 -6.52 4.99 5.87
CA SER A 62 -6.07 3.89 6.72
C SER A 62 -6.50 4.20 8.15
N GLY A 63 -7.26 3.31 8.79
CA GLY A 63 -7.57 3.45 10.20
C GLY A 63 -6.30 3.39 11.06
N GLN A 64 -6.32 4.09 12.19
CA GLN A 64 -5.19 4.10 13.14
C GLN A 64 -4.91 2.74 13.77
N LEU A 65 -5.91 1.86 13.79
CA LEU A 65 -5.92 0.55 14.46
C LEU A 65 -6.70 -0.47 13.63
N ASP A 66 -6.52 -0.47 12.31
CA ASP A 66 -7.15 -1.50 11.49
C ASP A 66 -6.40 -2.82 11.72
N GLU A 67 -6.84 -3.56 12.74
CA GLU A 67 -6.47 -4.96 12.92
C GLU A 67 -6.76 -5.72 11.64
N ILE A 68 -5.80 -6.54 11.23
CA ILE A 68 -5.97 -7.39 10.05
C ILE A 68 -7.08 -8.40 10.41
N PRO A 69 -8.20 -8.43 9.67
CA PRO A 69 -9.33 -9.27 10.05
C PRO A 69 -8.95 -10.75 9.93
N ALA A 70 -9.37 -11.54 10.91
CA ALA A 70 -9.27 -12.99 10.85
C ALA A 70 -10.32 -13.53 9.85
N THR A 71 -9.87 -13.96 8.67
CA THR A 71 -10.74 -14.53 7.62
C THR A 71 -9.94 -15.43 6.67
N ASP A 72 -10.60 -16.44 6.12
CA ASP A 72 -10.08 -17.28 5.03
C ASP A 72 -10.49 -16.76 3.63
N SER A 73 -11.37 -15.76 3.60
CA SER A 73 -11.81 -15.04 2.39
C SER A 73 -10.73 -14.07 1.93
N VAL A 74 -9.64 -14.64 1.40
CA VAL A 74 -8.40 -13.92 1.07
C VAL A 74 -8.00 -14.12 -0.39
N ARG A 75 -7.58 -13.04 -1.05
CA ARG A 75 -6.96 -13.07 -2.37
C ARG A 75 -5.61 -12.32 -2.38
N PRO A 76 -4.52 -12.89 -2.94
CA PRO A 76 -4.41 -14.27 -3.42
C PRO A 76 -4.52 -15.31 -2.30
N GLY A 77 -5.03 -16.50 -2.63
CA GLY A 77 -5.30 -17.55 -1.63
C GLY A 77 -4.05 -18.08 -0.91
N ILE A 78 -2.85 -17.82 -1.44
CA ILE A 78 -1.58 -18.17 -0.79
C ILE A 78 -1.39 -17.47 0.57
N TRP A 79 -2.11 -16.36 0.81
CA TRP A 79 -2.06 -15.60 2.06
C TRP A 79 -3.00 -16.11 3.16
N ARG A 80 -3.85 -17.11 2.88
CA ARG A 80 -4.74 -17.69 3.91
C ARG A 80 -3.91 -18.27 5.05
N GLY A 81 -4.26 -17.94 6.30
CA GLY A 81 -3.48 -18.32 7.48
C GLY A 81 -2.14 -17.58 7.65
N HIS A 82 -1.76 -16.71 6.70
CA HIS A 82 -0.46 -16.02 6.68
C HIS A 82 -0.61 -14.50 6.58
N LEU A 83 -1.78 -13.95 6.92
CA LEU A 83 -2.05 -12.51 6.78
C LEU A 83 -1.15 -11.63 7.66
N HIS A 84 -0.49 -12.16 8.68
CA HIS A 84 0.48 -11.43 9.51
C HIS A 84 1.94 -11.60 9.03
N GLU A 85 2.20 -12.44 8.05
CA GLU A 85 3.56 -12.63 7.51
C GLU A 85 4.02 -11.43 6.69
N SER A 86 5.32 -11.19 6.68
CA SER A 86 5.93 -10.21 5.77
C SER A 86 5.93 -10.74 4.33
N ALA A 87 5.94 -9.83 3.34
CA ALA A 87 6.06 -10.24 1.95
C ALA A 87 7.35 -11.04 1.67
N LEU A 88 8.44 -10.76 2.41
CA LEU A 88 9.68 -11.51 2.29
C LEU A 88 9.53 -12.94 2.84
N ASN A 89 8.87 -13.11 3.98
CA ASN A 89 8.63 -14.43 4.54
C ASN A 89 7.75 -15.28 3.63
N MET A 90 6.70 -14.68 3.04
CA MET A 90 5.88 -15.39 2.06
C MET A 90 6.67 -15.88 0.84
N ILE A 91 7.61 -15.08 0.34
CA ILE A 91 8.51 -15.52 -0.75
C ILE A 91 9.39 -16.70 -0.31
N ARG A 92 9.87 -16.69 0.94
CA ARG A 92 10.71 -17.77 1.49
C ARG A 92 9.93 -19.05 1.75
N LEU A 93 8.68 -18.95 2.19
CA LEU A 93 7.78 -20.08 2.43
C LEU A 93 7.32 -20.73 1.12
N TYR A 94 7.17 -19.94 0.06
CA TYR A 94 6.67 -20.40 -1.24
C TYR A 94 7.63 -20.00 -2.38
N PRO A 95 8.88 -20.51 -2.39
CA PRO A 95 9.88 -20.14 -3.38
C PRO A 95 9.44 -20.52 -4.81
N GLU A 96 8.74 -21.64 -4.99
CA GLU A 96 8.22 -22.07 -6.29
C GLU A 96 7.19 -21.10 -6.88
N ALA A 97 6.37 -20.47 -6.03
CA ALA A 97 5.45 -19.44 -6.46
C ALA A 97 6.18 -18.18 -6.96
N SER A 98 7.32 -17.86 -6.34
CA SER A 98 8.18 -16.75 -6.76
C SER A 98 8.88 -16.99 -8.09
N MET A 99 9.30 -18.24 -8.36
CA MET A 99 10.01 -18.65 -9.57
C MET A 99 9.11 -18.67 -10.80
N ARG A 100 7.80 -18.78 -10.61
CA ARG A 100 6.82 -18.86 -11.71
C ARG A 100 6.61 -17.53 -12.45
N TYR A 101 7.00 -16.41 -11.84
CA TYR A 101 6.78 -15.08 -12.41
C TYR A 101 8.10 -14.30 -12.48
N PRO A 102 8.43 -13.67 -13.62
CA PRO A 102 9.54 -12.74 -13.71
C PRO A 102 9.43 -11.63 -12.65
N GLU A 103 8.21 -11.15 -12.41
CA GLU A 103 7.89 -10.27 -11.29
C GLU A 103 7.29 -11.06 -10.13
N THR A 104 8.16 -11.51 -9.22
CA THR A 104 7.82 -12.31 -8.02
C THR A 104 6.57 -11.86 -7.28
N TRP A 105 6.34 -10.54 -7.19
CA TRP A 105 5.21 -9.96 -6.45
C TRP A 105 3.84 -10.35 -6.99
N ARG A 106 3.73 -10.73 -8.27
CA ARG A 106 2.46 -11.10 -8.91
C ARG A 106 1.82 -12.35 -8.31
N ALA A 107 2.62 -13.32 -7.83
CA ALA A 107 2.09 -14.50 -7.13
C ALA A 107 1.43 -14.14 -5.79
N PHE A 108 1.89 -13.04 -5.17
CA PHE A 108 1.53 -12.63 -3.83
C PHE A 108 0.67 -11.36 -3.78
N SER A 109 0.19 -10.88 -4.94
CA SER A 109 -0.63 -9.67 -5.01
C SER A 109 -1.88 -9.88 -5.84
N VAL A 110 -2.93 -9.17 -5.46
CA VAL A 110 -4.18 -9.12 -6.23
C VAL A 110 -3.95 -8.46 -7.60
N ASP A 111 -4.71 -8.89 -8.60
CA ASP A 111 -4.73 -8.26 -9.91
C ASP A 111 -5.63 -7.01 -9.90
N LEU A 112 -5.03 -5.83 -10.01
CA LEU A 112 -5.74 -4.54 -9.98
C LEU A 112 -6.54 -4.25 -11.25
N SER A 113 -6.45 -5.15 -12.22
CA SER A 113 -7.16 -5.04 -13.48
C SER A 113 -8.64 -5.44 -13.36
N ARG A 114 -9.00 -6.08 -12.25
CA ARG A 114 -10.35 -6.48 -11.84
C ARG A 114 -10.78 -5.67 -10.61
N LEU A 115 -12.07 -5.40 -10.42
CA LEU A 115 -12.59 -4.65 -9.25
C LEU A 115 -13.59 -5.43 -8.39
N ASP A 116 -14.20 -6.48 -8.92
CA ASP A 116 -15.36 -7.21 -8.38
C ASP A 116 -14.96 -8.44 -7.55
N TYR A 117 -13.82 -8.39 -6.87
CA TYR A 117 -13.39 -9.51 -6.04
C TYR A 117 -14.40 -9.78 -4.90
N PRO A 118 -14.90 -11.03 -4.77
CA PRO A 118 -15.82 -11.39 -3.69
C PRO A 118 -15.09 -11.47 -2.34
N GLU A 119 -13.78 -11.70 -2.31
CA GLU A 119 -13.02 -11.93 -1.09
C GLU A 119 -13.01 -10.71 -0.15
N ASP A 120 -12.97 -10.98 1.15
CA ASP A 120 -13.02 -9.95 2.18
C ASP A 120 -11.71 -9.19 2.23
N VAL A 121 -10.58 -9.88 2.15
CA VAL A 121 -9.24 -9.30 2.15
C VAL A 121 -8.55 -9.50 0.81
N LEU A 122 -8.14 -8.40 0.18
CA LEU A 122 -7.19 -8.43 -0.93
C LEU A 122 -5.81 -8.04 -0.42
N VAL A 123 -4.79 -8.82 -0.73
CA VAL A 123 -3.40 -8.52 -0.38
C VAL A 123 -2.66 -7.96 -1.58
N MET A 124 -1.86 -6.93 -1.36
CA MET A 124 -1.08 -6.27 -2.40
C MET A 124 0.30 -5.86 -1.91
N TRP A 125 1.33 -6.10 -2.72
CA TRP A 125 2.58 -5.37 -2.69
C TRP A 125 3.23 -5.32 -4.09
N SER A 126 4.01 -4.30 -4.39
CA SER A 126 4.75 -4.23 -5.66
C SER A 126 6.00 -3.38 -5.54
N TYR A 127 6.93 -3.58 -6.48
CA TYR A 127 8.13 -2.73 -6.57
C TYR A 127 7.84 -1.37 -7.23
N VAL A 128 6.76 -1.26 -7.97
CA VAL A 128 6.40 -0.10 -8.80
C VAL A 128 4.95 0.31 -8.56
N GLU A 129 4.60 1.50 -9.05
CA GLU A 129 3.21 1.93 -9.15
C GLU A 129 2.46 1.12 -10.23
N GLN A 130 1.13 1.05 -10.12
CA GLN A 130 0.29 0.22 -11.01
C GLN A 130 -0.93 0.97 -11.57
N VAL A 131 -0.86 2.30 -11.68
CA VAL A 131 -1.96 3.15 -12.18
C VAL A 131 -2.39 2.75 -13.58
N TYR A 132 -1.45 2.38 -14.46
CA TYR A 132 -1.75 1.96 -15.83
C TYR A 132 -2.80 0.84 -15.90
N ILE A 133 -2.68 -0.17 -15.04
CA ILE A 133 -3.56 -1.35 -15.01
C ILE A 133 -5.01 -0.95 -14.66
N MET A 134 -5.16 0.08 -13.82
CA MET A 134 -6.45 0.58 -13.36
C MET A 134 -7.11 1.58 -14.33
N ARG A 135 -6.40 2.11 -15.33
CA ARG A 135 -6.93 3.19 -16.19
C ARG A 135 -8.25 2.86 -16.88
N ARG A 136 -8.47 1.58 -17.23
CA ARG A 136 -9.73 1.10 -17.82
C ARG A 136 -10.96 1.34 -16.94
N HIS A 137 -10.76 1.55 -15.64
CA HIS A 137 -11.79 1.76 -14.64
C HIS A 137 -12.07 3.25 -14.34
N PHE A 138 -11.32 4.19 -14.93
CA PHE A 138 -11.50 5.62 -14.73
C PHE A 138 -12.69 6.13 -15.55
N LYS A 139 -13.89 5.78 -15.08
CA LYS A 139 -15.18 6.11 -15.68
C LYS A 139 -16.10 6.70 -14.61
N GLY A 140 -17.19 7.34 -15.02
CA GLY A 140 -18.18 7.91 -14.10
C GLY A 140 -17.54 8.91 -13.13
N SER A 141 -17.70 8.71 -11.82
CA SER A 141 -17.11 9.58 -10.78
C SER A 141 -15.58 9.68 -10.82
N TYR A 142 -14.89 8.78 -11.53
CA TYR A 142 -13.43 8.79 -11.69
C TYR A 142 -12.98 9.25 -13.08
N GLN A 143 -13.90 9.73 -13.93
CA GLN A 143 -13.58 10.14 -15.30
C GLN A 143 -12.49 11.23 -15.35
N GLU A 144 -12.42 12.12 -14.37
CA GLU A 144 -11.36 13.13 -14.29
C GLU A 144 -9.94 12.53 -14.32
N LEU A 145 -9.76 11.32 -13.77
CA LEU A 145 -8.46 10.65 -13.73
C LEU A 145 -8.03 10.12 -15.11
N SER A 146 -8.96 9.90 -16.06
CA SER A 146 -8.62 9.35 -17.39
C SER A 146 -7.74 10.29 -18.20
N ASN A 147 -7.86 11.60 -17.95
CA ASN A 147 -7.16 12.66 -18.70
C ASN A 147 -5.84 13.07 -18.04
N LEU A 148 -5.56 12.56 -16.84
CA LEU A 148 -4.34 12.86 -16.11
C LEU A 148 -3.23 11.88 -16.46
N SER A 149 -1.99 12.38 -16.48
CA SER A 149 -0.80 11.53 -16.51
C SER A 149 -0.69 10.74 -15.20
N THR A 150 -0.05 9.58 -15.24
CA THR A 150 0.23 8.78 -14.03
C THR A 150 0.92 9.62 -12.95
N LYS A 151 1.90 10.45 -13.32
CA LYS A 151 2.59 11.35 -12.39
C LYS A 151 1.63 12.35 -11.71
N ALA A 152 0.68 12.91 -12.46
CA ALA A 152 -0.31 13.84 -11.91
C ALA A 152 -1.27 13.12 -10.94
N ILE A 153 -1.72 11.92 -11.28
CA ILE A 153 -2.57 11.08 -10.43
C ILE A 153 -1.84 10.74 -9.12
N LEU A 154 -0.61 10.22 -9.20
CA LEU A 154 0.19 9.87 -8.03
C LEU A 154 0.48 11.08 -7.15
N ARG A 155 0.79 12.25 -7.75
CA ARG A 155 1.00 13.50 -7.02
C ARG A 155 -0.25 13.89 -6.23
N ARG A 156 -1.43 13.85 -6.85
CA ARG A 156 -2.70 14.17 -6.19
C ARG A 156 -2.97 13.22 -5.03
N ILE A 157 -2.85 11.91 -5.26
CA ILE A 157 -3.05 10.90 -4.20
C ILE A 157 -2.07 11.12 -3.04
N LEU A 158 -0.79 11.35 -3.34
CA LEU A 158 0.24 11.58 -2.33
C LEU A 158 -0.10 12.82 -1.49
N GLN A 159 -0.43 13.93 -2.14
CA GLN A 159 -0.74 15.19 -1.46
C GLN A 159 -1.98 15.08 -0.59
N ASP A 160 -3.01 14.39 -1.04
CA ASP A 160 -4.29 14.29 -0.34
C ASP A 160 -4.25 13.29 0.81
N ASN A 161 -3.44 12.22 0.69
CA ASN A 161 -3.58 11.04 1.56
C ASN A 161 -2.34 10.67 2.35
N LEU A 162 -1.13 11.15 2.02
CA LEU A 162 0.06 10.71 2.73
C LEU A 162 0.80 11.90 3.32
N LYS A 163 0.69 12.04 4.64
CA LYS A 163 1.40 13.07 5.40
C LYS A 163 2.44 12.42 6.30
N PRO A 164 3.63 13.02 6.48
CA PRO A 164 4.54 12.56 7.52
C PRO A 164 3.86 12.57 8.89
N HIS A 165 4.20 11.63 9.76
CA HIS A 165 3.80 11.69 11.15
C HIS A 165 4.30 13.00 11.79
N SER A 166 3.56 13.54 12.78
CA SER A 166 3.86 14.86 13.36
C SER A 166 5.30 14.99 13.86
N LEU A 167 5.81 13.94 14.51
CA LEU A 167 7.20 13.88 14.99
C LEU A 167 8.22 13.96 13.83
N ILE A 168 7.95 13.30 12.70
CA ILE A 168 8.81 13.36 11.52
C ILE A 168 8.74 14.76 10.89
N GLN A 169 7.53 15.33 10.80
CA GLN A 169 7.33 16.69 10.28
C GLN A 169 8.10 17.72 11.11
N GLU A 170 8.08 17.60 12.44
CA GLU A 170 8.83 18.47 13.34
C GLU A 170 10.34 18.32 13.12
N ARG A 171 10.86 17.09 13.04
CA ARG A 171 12.28 16.85 12.76
C ARG A 171 12.72 17.45 11.42
N VAL A 172 11.91 17.34 10.38
CA VAL A 172 12.17 17.98 9.07
C VAL A 172 12.18 19.50 9.20
N ASN A 173 11.23 20.08 9.92
CA ASN A 173 11.17 21.54 10.13
C ASN A 173 12.40 22.04 10.90
N GLN A 174 12.81 21.33 11.96
CA GLN A 174 14.03 21.65 12.72
C GLN A 174 15.29 21.54 11.87
N PHE A 175 15.38 20.51 11.03
CA PHE A 175 16.49 20.38 10.08
C PHE A 175 16.53 21.55 9.09
N LYS A 176 15.37 21.94 8.55
CA LYS A 176 15.25 23.09 7.64
C LYS A 176 15.72 24.39 8.28
N LEU A 177 15.27 24.67 9.49
CA LEU A 177 15.67 25.85 10.26
C LEU A 177 17.18 25.90 10.47
N LYS A 178 17.79 24.79 10.87
CA LYS A 178 19.23 24.72 11.17
C LYS A 178 20.13 24.80 9.93
N ARG A 179 19.69 24.29 8.78
CA ARG A 179 20.56 24.07 7.60
C ARG A 179 20.27 24.97 6.40
N PHE A 180 19.07 25.51 6.28
CA PHE A 180 18.67 26.32 5.13
C PHE A 180 18.26 27.76 5.49
N ASN A 181 17.92 28.02 6.76
CA ASN A 181 17.55 29.37 7.21
C ASN A 181 18.69 30.11 7.92
N GLN A 182 19.87 29.49 8.06
CA GLN A 182 21.08 30.24 8.39
C GLN A 182 21.51 31.01 7.13
N LYS A 183 20.98 32.23 6.95
CA LYS A 183 21.58 33.20 6.04
C LYS A 183 22.96 33.55 6.59
N THR A 184 24.01 33.27 5.82
CA THR A 184 25.28 34.01 5.92
C THR A 184 25.05 35.47 5.60
#